data_AF-A0A936KAX1-F1
#
_entry.id   AF-A0A936KAX1-F1
#
_cell.length_a   1.000
_cell.length_b   1.000
_cell.length_c   1.000
_cell.angle_alpha   90.00
_cell.angle_beta   90.00
_cell.angle_gamma   90.00
#
_symmetry.space_group_name_H-M   'P 1'
#
loop_
_entity.id
_entity.type
_entity.pdbx_description
1 polymer ?
#
loop_
_entity_poly.entity_id
_entity_poly.type
_entity_poly.pdbx_seq_one_letter_code
_entity_poly.pdbx_strand_id
1 'polypeptide(L)'
;MNTIEDGTKKVESASSHDLWIIDERLTFAQYFSSDVEFSTLSQAIESDERPDVLIFDYVHGLRQTEEPSKVLLVEFKRPGRSSYADNENPQTQVERYVRQLQGGGLNDVKGRPIKLDDRTVFHCFIVADIVGKLDEWTYSWQRTADGRGRLYQPQSGFRGSIELIGWDALLGDARARNQAFFDRAGISRKSYFSPD
;
A
#
# COMPACT_ATOMS: atom_id res chain seq x y z
N MET A 1 -0.90 4.25 25.85
CA MET A 1 0.19 4.94 26.58
C MET A 1 1.18 3.88 27.01
N ASN A 2 2.36 3.85 26.39
CA ASN A 2 3.59 3.26 26.95
C ASN A 2 4.77 3.82 26.16
N THR A 3 5.51 4.70 26.81
CA THR A 3 6.79 5.23 26.39
C THR A 3 7.84 4.13 26.50
N ILE A 4 8.68 3.95 25.48
CA ILE A 4 9.97 3.29 25.65
C ILE A 4 11.03 4.36 25.32
N GLU A 5 11.79 4.69 26.34
CA GLU A 5 13.00 5.52 26.32
C GLU A 5 14.11 4.75 25.60
N ASP A 6 14.15 4.79 24.28
CA ASP A 6 15.41 4.81 23.55
C ASP A 6 15.10 5.15 22.10
N GLY A 7 15.87 6.05 21.48
CA GLY A 7 15.65 6.54 20.11
C GLY A 7 15.79 5.48 19.01
N THR A 8 15.70 4.19 19.33
CA THR A 8 15.69 3.06 18.41
C THR A 8 14.34 2.88 17.74
N LYS A 9 14.30 3.12 16.42
CA LYS A 9 13.16 2.77 15.56
C LYS A 9 12.93 1.25 15.64
N LYS A 10 11.74 0.84 16.05
CA LYS A 10 11.33 -0.57 16.07
C LYS A 10 11.15 -1.05 14.62
N VAL A 11 11.99 -1.98 14.17
CA VAL A 11 11.83 -2.64 12.87
C VAL A 11 10.91 -3.85 13.08
N GLU A 12 9.63 -3.70 12.81
CA GLU A 12 8.71 -4.83 12.74
C GLU A 12 8.80 -5.49 11.36
N SER A 13 8.76 -6.83 11.33
CA SER A 13 8.73 -7.58 10.08
C SER A 13 7.42 -7.33 9.35
N ALA A 14 7.41 -7.17 8.02
CA ALA A 14 6.16 -7.09 7.25
C ALA A 14 5.18 -8.27 7.51
N SER A 15 5.67 -9.41 7.98
CA SER A 15 4.86 -10.55 8.44
C SER A 15 4.01 -10.29 9.68
N SER A 16 4.18 -9.19 10.41
CA SER A 16 3.29 -8.78 11.51
C SER A 16 2.11 -7.91 11.07
N HIS A 17 2.00 -7.61 9.77
CA HIS A 17 0.91 -6.82 9.21
C HIS A 17 0.20 -7.65 8.12
N ASP A 18 -1.13 -7.69 8.12
CA ASP A 18 -1.94 -8.42 7.13
C ASP A 18 -1.92 -7.79 5.72
N LEU A 19 -0.78 -7.21 5.32
CA LEU A 19 -0.57 -6.50 4.06
C LEU A 19 -0.65 -7.43 2.83
N TRP A 20 -0.55 -8.74 3.05
CA TRP A 20 -0.83 -9.76 2.04
C TRP A 20 -2.26 -9.67 1.47
N ILE A 21 -3.17 -9.01 2.21
CA ILE A 21 -4.53 -8.69 1.72
C ILE A 21 -4.46 -7.80 0.48
N ILE A 22 -3.50 -6.87 0.43
CA ILE A 22 -3.35 -5.95 -0.69
C ILE A 22 -2.66 -6.66 -1.85
N ASP A 23 -1.50 -7.23 -1.58
CA ASP A 23 -0.65 -7.89 -2.59
C ASP A 23 0.29 -8.89 -1.90
N GLU A 24 0.39 -10.12 -2.43
CA GLU A 24 1.26 -11.15 -1.84
C GLU A 24 2.75 -10.76 -1.84
N ARG A 25 3.18 -9.84 -2.71
CA ARG A 25 4.55 -9.32 -2.72
C ARG A 25 4.84 -8.53 -1.45
N LEU A 26 3.85 -8.00 -0.74
CA LEU A 26 4.09 -7.25 0.51
C LEU A 26 4.51 -8.14 1.67
N THR A 27 4.30 -9.45 1.61
CA THR A 27 4.64 -10.39 2.70
C THR A 27 6.12 -10.40 3.06
N PHE A 28 7.01 -10.18 2.08
CA PHE A 28 8.47 -10.16 2.33
C PHE A 28 9.12 -8.80 2.05
N ALA A 29 8.32 -7.73 1.95
CA ALA A 29 8.84 -6.41 1.61
C ALA A 29 9.59 -5.77 2.78
N GLN A 30 10.65 -5.01 2.46
CA GLN A 30 11.30 -4.14 3.43
C GLN A 30 10.65 -2.76 3.36
N TYR A 31 10.28 -2.23 4.52
CA TYR A 31 9.67 -0.92 4.65
C TYR A 31 10.74 0.16 4.80
N PHE A 32 10.40 1.39 4.43
CA PHE A 32 11.20 2.56 4.73
C PHE A 32 10.33 3.75 5.17
N SER A 33 10.76 4.45 6.23
CA SER A 33 10.05 5.60 6.80
C SER A 33 11.03 6.73 7.10
N SER A 34 10.82 7.88 6.45
CA SER A 34 11.39 9.15 6.91
C SER A 34 10.52 9.71 8.05
N ASP A 35 10.96 9.46 9.29
CA ASP A 35 10.63 10.14 10.57
C ASP A 35 9.20 10.59 10.95
N VAL A 36 8.15 10.41 10.16
CA VAL A 36 6.79 10.90 10.52
C VAL A 36 5.67 9.86 10.36
N GLU A 37 5.91 8.67 9.79
CA GLU A 37 4.77 7.82 9.36
C GLU A 37 4.55 6.55 10.20
N PHE A 38 5.53 6.08 11.00
CA PHE A 38 5.39 4.80 11.72
C PHE A 38 4.51 4.85 12.98
N SER A 39 4.47 5.97 13.70
CA SER A 39 3.60 6.10 14.89
C SER A 39 2.11 6.06 14.53
N THR A 40 1.78 6.51 13.32
CA THR A 40 0.41 6.49 12.78
C THR A 40 0.04 5.08 12.29
N LEU A 41 1.00 4.33 11.75
CA LEU A 41 0.81 2.96 11.26
C LEU A 41 0.56 1.92 12.34
N SER A 42 1.34 1.98 13.42
CA SER A 42 1.17 1.05 14.55
C SER A 42 -0.12 1.32 15.33
N GLN A 43 -0.60 2.57 15.35
CA GLN A 43 -1.89 2.91 15.93
C GLN A 43 -3.06 2.50 15.02
N ALA A 44 -2.91 2.57 13.69
CA ALA A 44 -3.97 2.23 12.72
C ALA A 44 -4.36 0.74 12.65
N ILE A 45 -3.54 -0.15 13.19
CA ILE A 45 -3.88 -1.57 13.32
C ILE A 45 -4.80 -1.78 14.55
N GLU A 46 -4.83 -0.82 15.48
CA GLU A 46 -5.74 -0.75 16.63
C GLU A 46 -6.68 0.49 16.60
N SER A 47 -6.68 1.27 15.53
CA SER A 47 -7.40 2.56 15.42
C SER A 47 -8.14 2.67 14.09
N ASP A 48 -9.36 3.22 14.14
CA ASP A 48 -10.19 3.59 12.98
C ASP A 48 -9.53 4.63 12.05
N GLU A 49 -8.36 5.15 12.40
CA GLU A 49 -7.54 6.05 11.57
C GLU A 49 -6.52 5.25 10.76
N ARG A 50 -6.96 4.84 9.56
CA ARG A 50 -6.10 4.17 8.57
C ARG A 50 -4.98 5.10 8.10
N PRO A 51 -3.76 4.58 7.89
CA PRO A 51 -2.65 5.38 7.38
C PRO A 51 -3.00 5.91 5.99
N ASP A 52 -2.70 7.18 5.72
CA ASP A 52 -2.91 7.74 4.39
C ASP A 52 -1.95 7.07 3.39
N VAL A 53 -0.66 6.88 3.69
CA VAL A 53 0.30 6.21 2.77
C VAL A 53 1.25 5.21 3.43
N LEU A 54 1.51 4.13 2.69
CA LEU A 54 2.41 3.03 3.03
C LEU A 54 3.36 2.75 1.87
N ILE A 55 4.66 2.67 2.12
CA ILE A 55 5.68 2.53 1.05
C ILE A 55 6.65 1.38 1.34
N PHE A 56 6.85 0.50 0.38
CA PHE A 56 7.73 -0.66 0.49
C PHE A 56 8.71 -0.76 -0.66
N ASP A 57 9.94 -1.18 -0.35
CA ASP A 57 10.90 -1.70 -1.32
C ASP A 57 10.96 -3.23 -1.17
N TYR A 58 10.47 -3.95 -2.18
CA TYR A 58 10.51 -5.42 -2.16
C TYR A 58 11.80 -6.01 -2.72
N VAL A 59 12.72 -5.20 -3.27
CA VAL A 59 13.94 -5.71 -3.90
C VAL A 59 15.04 -5.91 -2.85
N HIS A 60 14.81 -6.81 -1.90
CA HIS A 60 15.87 -7.32 -1.01
C HIS A 60 15.77 -8.83 -0.72
N GLY A 61 15.00 -9.58 -1.52
CA GLY A 61 14.75 -11.00 -1.28
C GLY A 61 15.75 -11.99 -1.89
N LEU A 62 16.27 -11.78 -3.11
CA LEU A 62 17.11 -12.79 -3.79
C LEU A 62 18.11 -12.17 -4.78
N ARG A 63 19.37 -12.05 -4.31
CA ARG A 63 20.62 -11.97 -5.10
C ARG A 63 20.78 -10.75 -6.02
N GLN A 64 22.04 -10.45 -6.31
CA GLN A 64 22.46 -9.45 -7.29
C GLN A 64 21.65 -9.56 -8.57
N THR A 65 20.84 -8.55 -8.87
CA THR A 65 20.20 -8.43 -10.18
C THR A 65 20.30 -6.99 -10.63
N GLU A 66 20.60 -6.78 -11.91
CA GLU A 66 20.54 -5.50 -12.62
C GLU A 66 19.09 -4.97 -12.80
N GLU A 67 18.13 -5.64 -12.16
CA GLU A 67 16.69 -5.35 -12.25
C GLU A 67 16.37 -4.02 -11.57
N PRO A 68 15.49 -3.20 -12.17
CA PRO A 68 15.07 -1.94 -11.57
C PRO A 68 14.38 -2.14 -10.23
N SER A 69 14.61 -1.21 -9.30
CA SER A 69 13.93 -1.16 -8.00
C SER A 69 12.40 -1.16 -8.20
N LYS A 70 11.68 -1.89 -7.36
CA LYS A 70 10.20 -1.92 -7.37
C LYS A 70 9.69 -1.35 -6.07
N VAL A 71 8.92 -0.28 -6.18
CA VAL A 71 8.28 0.37 -5.04
C VAL A 71 6.81 0.01 -5.05
N LEU A 72 6.32 -0.47 -3.91
CA LEU A 72 4.89 -0.61 -3.66
C LEU A 72 4.44 0.54 -2.78
N LEU A 73 3.44 1.30 -3.24
CA LEU A 73 2.86 2.40 -2.50
C LEU A 73 1.37 2.12 -2.31
N VAL A 74 0.86 2.23 -1.09
CA VAL A 74 -0.57 2.02 -0.81
C VAL A 74 -1.12 3.23 -0.11
N GLU A 75 -2.18 3.81 -0.68
CA GLU A 75 -2.93 4.91 -0.11
C GLU A 75 -4.29 4.41 0.39
N PHE A 76 -4.66 4.62 1.65
CA PHE A 76 -5.96 4.18 2.17
C PHE A 76 -6.92 5.34 2.39
N LYS A 77 -8.20 5.12 2.07
CA LYS A 77 -9.29 5.99 2.50
C LYS A 77 -10.32 5.23 3.29
N ARG A 78 -11.07 5.96 4.13
CA ARG A 78 -12.17 5.40 4.93
C ARG A 78 -13.22 4.77 4.00
N PRO A 79 -13.76 3.57 4.32
CA PRO A 79 -14.85 2.97 3.55
C PRO A 79 -16.06 3.89 3.49
N GLY A 80 -16.76 3.89 2.36
CA GLY A 80 -17.94 4.72 2.13
C GLY A 80 -17.67 6.23 2.01
N ARG A 81 -16.40 6.69 2.06
CA ARG A 81 -16.08 8.11 1.92
C ARG A 81 -16.41 8.61 0.51
N SER A 82 -17.44 9.45 0.43
CA SER A 82 -17.93 10.04 -0.82
C SER A 82 -17.51 11.49 -1.05
N SER A 83 -17.11 12.20 0.03
CA SER A 83 -16.69 13.60 -0.01
C SER A 83 -15.20 13.76 0.29
N TYR A 84 -14.55 14.61 -0.50
CA TYR A 84 -13.13 14.96 -0.40
C TYR A 84 -12.99 16.48 -0.59
N ALA A 85 -12.10 17.14 0.16
CA ALA A 85 -11.63 18.45 -0.26
C ALA A 85 -10.74 18.29 -1.51
N ASP A 86 -10.62 19.34 -2.34
CA ASP A 86 -9.92 19.21 -3.62
C ASP A 86 -8.41 18.94 -3.45
N ASN A 87 -7.83 19.34 -2.32
CA ASN A 87 -6.46 19.01 -1.91
C ASN A 87 -6.30 17.60 -1.31
N GLU A 88 -7.39 16.84 -1.17
CA GLU A 88 -7.41 15.47 -0.67
C GLU A 88 -7.62 14.43 -1.79
N ASN A 89 -7.45 14.81 -3.05
CA ASN A 89 -7.55 13.86 -4.16
C ASN A 89 -6.50 12.73 -4.00
N PRO A 90 -6.91 11.46 -3.81
CA PRO A 90 -5.97 10.37 -3.55
C PRO A 90 -4.94 10.14 -4.67
N GLN A 91 -5.31 10.41 -5.93
CA GLN A 91 -4.36 10.34 -7.04
C GLN A 91 -3.21 11.35 -6.86
N THR A 92 -3.55 12.60 -6.54
CA THR A 92 -2.53 13.65 -6.39
C THR A 92 -1.68 13.46 -5.15
N GLN A 93 -2.23 12.81 -4.11
CA GLN A 93 -1.47 12.39 -2.93
C GLN A 93 -0.42 11.34 -3.32
N VAL A 94 -0.82 10.25 -3.98
CA VAL A 94 0.09 9.20 -4.48
C VAL A 94 1.19 9.80 -5.39
N GLU A 95 0.83 10.61 -6.37
CA GLU A 95 1.81 11.24 -7.28
C GLU A 95 2.82 12.13 -6.54
N ARG A 96 2.39 12.83 -5.48
CA ARG A 96 3.27 13.63 -4.63
C ARG A 96 4.28 12.76 -3.89
N TYR A 97 3.86 11.63 -3.35
CA TYR A 97 4.77 10.68 -2.70
C TYR A 97 5.77 10.07 -3.69
N VAL A 98 5.32 9.66 -4.87
CA VAL A 98 6.22 9.18 -5.93
C VAL A 98 7.27 10.23 -6.29
N ARG A 99 6.86 11.50 -6.43
CA ARG A 99 7.79 12.60 -6.70
C ARG A 99 8.83 12.80 -5.59
N GLN A 100 8.42 12.68 -4.33
CA GLN A 100 9.35 12.75 -3.18
C GLN A 100 10.36 11.60 -3.22
N LEU A 101 9.89 10.39 -3.54
CA LEU A 101 10.73 9.19 -3.66
C LEU A 101 11.77 9.35 -4.78
N GLN A 102 11.37 9.84 -5.94
CA GLN A 102 12.27 10.15 -7.06
C GLN A 102 13.27 11.27 -6.73
N GLY A 103 12.93 12.15 -5.78
CA GLY A 103 13.83 13.21 -5.28
C GLY A 103 14.99 12.70 -4.43
N GLY A 104 14.93 11.46 -3.94
CA GLY A 104 15.97 10.84 -3.13
C GLY A 104 16.07 11.39 -1.70
N GLY A 105 17.16 11.04 -1.00
CA GLY A 105 17.41 11.48 0.37
C GLY A 105 16.68 10.68 1.46
N LEU A 106 16.03 9.58 1.07
CA LEU A 106 15.30 8.70 1.98
C LEU A 106 16.19 7.56 2.46
N ASN A 107 16.01 7.19 3.73
CA ASN A 107 16.67 6.05 4.34
C ASN A 107 15.64 4.98 4.70
N ASP A 108 16.03 3.71 4.59
CA ASP A 108 15.22 2.61 5.09
C ASP A 108 15.12 2.62 6.63
N VAL A 109 14.28 1.74 7.17
CA VAL A 109 14.13 1.61 8.64
C VAL A 109 15.42 1.23 9.36
N LYS A 110 16.43 0.74 8.63
CA LYS A 110 17.77 0.39 9.14
C LYS A 110 18.78 1.53 8.92
N GLY A 111 18.33 2.69 8.44
CA GLY A 111 19.18 3.86 8.17
C GLY A 111 20.01 3.74 6.89
N ARG A 112 19.76 2.75 6.03
CA ARG A 112 20.47 2.60 4.75
C ARG A 112 19.85 3.53 3.69
N PRO A 113 20.64 4.30 2.94
CA PRO A 113 20.13 5.12 1.85
C PRO A 113 19.43 4.27 0.79
N ILE A 114 18.24 4.70 0.39
CA ILE A 114 17.48 4.06 -0.67
C ILE A 114 17.93 4.63 -2.01
N LYS A 115 18.26 3.74 -2.94
CA LYS A 115 18.63 4.11 -4.31
C LYS A 115 17.48 3.78 -5.25
N LEU A 116 16.77 4.82 -5.66
CA LEU A 116 15.78 4.74 -6.74
C LEU A 116 16.39 5.44 -7.96
N ASP A 117 16.30 4.79 -9.11
CA ASP A 117 16.69 5.37 -10.41
C ASP A 117 15.46 5.60 -11.29
N ASP A 118 15.68 6.14 -12.49
CA ASP A 118 14.65 6.40 -13.50
C ASP A 118 13.98 5.12 -14.06
N ARG A 119 14.59 3.96 -13.83
CA ARG A 119 14.06 2.65 -14.22
C ARG A 119 13.12 2.08 -13.16
N THR A 120 13.15 2.62 -11.93
CA THR A 120 12.28 2.22 -10.81
C THR A 120 10.82 2.14 -11.24
N VAL A 121 10.17 1.02 -10.92
CA VAL A 121 8.75 0.79 -11.21
C VAL A 121 7.93 0.97 -9.93
N PHE A 122 6.94 1.86 -9.98
CA PHE A 122 6.02 2.15 -8.88
C PHE A 122 4.69 1.43 -9.10
N HIS A 123 4.39 0.49 -8.22
CA HIS A 123 3.08 -0.14 -8.12
C HIS A 123 2.31 0.53 -7.00
N CYS A 124 1.43 1.47 -7.37
CA CYS A 124 0.65 2.22 -6.43
C CYS A 124 -0.76 1.64 -6.33
N PHE A 125 -1.30 1.60 -5.12
CA PHE A 125 -2.68 1.23 -4.82
C PHE A 125 -3.36 2.41 -4.12
N ILE A 126 -4.61 2.68 -4.48
CA ILE A 126 -5.54 3.48 -3.70
C ILE A 126 -6.64 2.52 -3.26
N VAL A 127 -6.76 2.30 -1.95
CA VAL A 127 -7.80 1.46 -1.38
C VAL A 127 -8.92 2.38 -0.87
N ALA A 128 -9.96 2.52 -1.69
CA ALA A 128 -11.07 3.42 -1.45
C ALA A 128 -12.30 2.99 -2.26
N ASP A 129 -13.48 3.20 -1.68
CA ASP A 129 -14.72 2.89 -2.41
C ASP A 129 -14.97 3.92 -3.51
N ILE A 130 -15.28 3.42 -4.71
CA ILE A 130 -15.45 4.22 -5.92
C ILE A 130 -16.84 4.86 -5.92
N VAL A 131 -17.03 5.86 -5.06
CA VAL A 131 -18.28 6.60 -4.87
C VAL A 131 -18.04 8.12 -4.79
N GLY A 132 -19.07 8.91 -5.08
CA GLY A 132 -19.03 10.37 -4.95
C GLY A 132 -17.90 11.01 -5.79
N LYS A 133 -17.14 11.93 -5.19
CA LYS A 133 -16.06 12.64 -5.92
C LYS A 133 -15.01 11.70 -6.49
N LEU A 134 -14.74 10.56 -5.86
CA LEU A 134 -13.71 9.64 -6.35
C LEU A 134 -14.15 8.96 -7.66
N ASP A 135 -15.45 8.65 -7.79
CA ASP A 135 -16.05 8.16 -9.04
C ASP A 135 -15.92 9.20 -10.16
N GLU A 136 -16.20 10.47 -9.85
CA GLU A 136 -16.07 11.59 -10.79
C GLU A 136 -14.61 11.81 -11.24
N TRP A 137 -13.67 11.93 -10.30
CA TRP A 137 -12.26 12.20 -10.61
C TRP A 137 -11.58 11.08 -11.39
N THR A 138 -12.00 9.84 -11.17
CA THR A 138 -11.39 8.69 -11.83
C THR A 138 -12.21 8.19 -13.02
N TYR A 139 -13.20 8.95 -13.49
CA TYR A 139 -14.11 8.55 -14.58
C TYR A 139 -13.36 8.14 -15.86
N SER A 140 -12.23 8.78 -16.16
CA SER A 140 -11.40 8.51 -17.34
C SER A 140 -10.43 7.34 -17.18
N TRP A 141 -10.33 6.76 -15.99
CA TRP A 141 -9.41 5.65 -15.74
C TRP A 141 -9.93 4.38 -16.42
N GLN A 142 -9.00 3.50 -16.80
CA GLN A 142 -9.36 2.21 -17.37
C GLN A 142 -10.03 1.37 -16.29
N ARG A 143 -11.15 0.70 -16.60
CA ARG A 143 -11.72 -0.27 -15.67
C ARG A 143 -10.90 -1.56 -15.69
N THR A 144 -10.75 -2.16 -14.52
CA THR A 144 -10.23 -3.53 -14.36
C THR A 144 -11.13 -4.53 -15.08
N ALA A 145 -10.61 -5.73 -15.38
CA ALA A 145 -11.32 -6.72 -16.20
C ALA A 145 -12.65 -7.20 -15.59
N ASP A 146 -12.74 -7.22 -14.27
CA ASP A 146 -13.96 -7.55 -13.53
C ASP A 146 -14.89 -6.35 -13.31
N GLY A 147 -14.45 -5.15 -13.71
CA GLY A 147 -15.16 -3.88 -13.56
C GLY A 147 -15.24 -3.34 -12.13
N ARG A 148 -14.59 -3.97 -11.14
CA ARG A 148 -14.71 -3.60 -9.71
C ARG A 148 -13.69 -2.55 -9.27
N GLY A 149 -12.57 -2.43 -9.99
CA GLY A 149 -11.53 -1.43 -9.77
C GLY A 149 -11.24 -0.57 -11.00
N ARG A 150 -10.31 0.39 -10.85
CA ARG A 150 -9.80 1.25 -11.92
C ARG A 150 -8.28 1.24 -11.96
N LEU A 151 -7.72 1.47 -13.14
CA LEU A 151 -6.29 1.49 -13.40
C LEU A 151 -5.92 2.78 -14.13
N TYR A 152 -4.92 3.45 -13.60
CA TYR A 152 -4.25 4.57 -14.24
C TYR A 152 -2.79 4.24 -14.50
N GLN A 153 -2.36 4.44 -15.74
CA GLN A 153 -0.97 4.30 -16.15
C GLN A 153 -0.50 5.65 -16.71
N PRO A 154 0.36 6.38 -16.00
CA PRO A 154 0.86 7.65 -16.48
C PRO A 154 1.73 7.44 -17.73
N GLN A 155 1.63 8.36 -18.68
CA GLN A 155 2.49 8.37 -19.88
C GLN A 155 3.86 9.00 -19.61
N SER A 156 3.99 9.75 -18.51
CA SER A 156 5.22 10.44 -18.08
C SER A 156 5.23 10.67 -16.57
N GLY A 157 6.38 11.06 -16.01
CA GLY A 157 6.54 11.30 -14.57
C GLY A 157 7.16 10.11 -13.84
N PHE A 158 6.47 8.96 -13.82
CA PHE A 158 7.01 7.72 -13.26
C PHE A 158 6.63 6.50 -14.08
N ARG A 159 7.40 5.42 -13.93
CA ARG A 159 7.11 4.12 -14.56
C ARG A 159 6.25 3.31 -13.61
N GLY A 160 5.12 2.80 -14.08
CA GLY A 160 4.25 1.93 -13.28
C GLY A 160 2.79 2.29 -13.41
N SER A 161 2.03 2.10 -12.34
CA SER A 161 0.58 2.29 -12.35
C SER A 161 0.02 2.67 -10.99
N ILE A 162 -1.17 3.25 -11.00
CA ILE A 162 -2.03 3.43 -9.82
C ILE A 162 -3.28 2.59 -10.02
N GLU A 163 -3.52 1.64 -9.13
CA GLU A 163 -4.73 0.82 -9.10
C GLU A 163 -5.66 1.31 -7.99
N LEU A 164 -6.90 1.65 -8.34
CA LEU A 164 -7.95 2.00 -7.41
C LEU A 164 -8.85 0.79 -7.18
N ILE A 165 -8.91 0.32 -5.94
CA ILE A 165 -9.67 -0.86 -5.53
C ILE A 165 -10.57 -0.54 -4.34
N GLY A 166 -11.85 -0.93 -4.43
CA GLY A 166 -12.80 -0.82 -3.33
C GLY A 166 -12.52 -1.82 -2.21
N TRP A 167 -12.97 -1.52 -0.98
CA TRP A 167 -12.69 -2.36 0.19
C TRP A 167 -13.22 -3.78 0.06
N ASP A 168 -14.46 -3.92 -0.37
CA ASP A 168 -15.09 -5.24 -0.54
C ASP A 168 -14.41 -6.07 -1.62
N ALA A 169 -13.97 -5.41 -2.71
CA ALA A 169 -13.24 -6.06 -3.78
C ALA A 169 -11.87 -6.56 -3.28
N LEU A 170 -11.13 -5.72 -2.56
CA LEU A 170 -9.84 -6.07 -1.97
C LEU A 170 -9.95 -7.30 -1.05
N LEU A 171 -10.90 -7.27 -0.11
CA LEU A 171 -11.12 -8.36 0.84
C LEU A 171 -11.61 -9.64 0.14
N GLY A 172 -12.50 -9.51 -0.85
CA GLY A 172 -12.95 -10.62 -1.67
C GLY A 172 -11.81 -11.28 -2.42
N ASP A 173 -10.93 -10.48 -3.01
CA ASP A 173 -9.81 -10.98 -3.82
C ASP A 173 -8.73 -11.61 -2.95
N ALA A 174 -8.39 -11.00 -1.82
CA ALA A 174 -7.49 -11.58 -0.83
C ALA A 174 -7.96 -12.96 -0.35
N ARG A 175 -9.26 -13.11 -0.09
CA ARG A 175 -9.87 -14.39 0.28
C ARG A 175 -9.81 -15.39 -0.86
N ALA A 176 -10.18 -14.98 -2.08
CA ALA A 176 -10.18 -15.86 -3.24
C ALA A 176 -8.76 -16.36 -3.59
N ARG A 177 -7.76 -15.48 -3.57
CA ARG A 177 -6.35 -15.83 -3.85
C ARG A 177 -5.81 -16.89 -2.87
N ASN A 178 -6.24 -16.85 -1.61
CA ASN A 178 -5.74 -17.72 -0.56
C ASN A 178 -6.68 -18.88 -0.21
N GLN A 179 -7.83 -19.01 -0.90
CA GLN A 179 -8.83 -20.05 -0.62
C GLN A 179 -8.24 -21.45 -0.69
N ALA A 180 -7.44 -21.74 -1.74
CA ALA A 180 -6.80 -23.05 -1.90
C ALA A 180 -5.81 -23.38 -0.77
N PHE A 181 -5.12 -22.37 -0.23
CA PHE A 181 -4.24 -22.52 0.93
C PHE A 181 -5.05 -22.81 2.20
N PHE A 182 -6.10 -22.03 2.46
CA PHE A 182 -6.97 -22.24 3.63
C PHE A 182 -7.64 -23.61 3.62
N ASP A 183 -8.15 -24.05 2.47
CA ASP A 183 -8.78 -25.36 2.29
C ASP A 183 -7.79 -26.51 2.57
N ARG A 184 -6.52 -26.34 2.16
CA ARG A 184 -5.49 -27.37 2.34
C ARG A 184 -4.87 -27.38 3.74
N ALA A 185 -4.86 -26.23 4.42
CA ALA A 185 -4.38 -26.09 5.80
C ALA A 185 -5.42 -26.49 6.86
N GLY A 186 -6.66 -26.80 6.45
CA GLY A 186 -7.74 -27.14 7.39
C GLY A 186 -8.25 -25.95 8.22
N ILE A 187 -7.95 -24.73 7.80
CA ILE A 187 -8.34 -23.50 8.51
C ILE A 187 -9.77 -23.17 8.10
N SER A 188 -10.73 -23.34 9.01
CA SER A 188 -12.14 -23.06 8.70
C SER A 188 -12.40 -21.54 8.66
N ARG A 189 -13.23 -21.14 7.68
CA ARG A 189 -13.59 -19.77 7.28
C ARG A 189 -14.02 -18.80 8.40
N LYS A 190 -14.33 -19.30 9.61
CA LYS A 190 -14.86 -18.53 10.74
C LYS A 190 -13.79 -17.84 11.62
N SER A 191 -12.51 -18.20 11.49
CA SER A 191 -11.51 -17.84 12.52
C SER A 191 -10.76 -16.51 12.34
N TYR A 192 -10.80 -15.86 11.16
CA TYR A 192 -9.92 -14.71 10.86
C TYR A 192 -10.65 -13.41 10.49
N PHE A 193 -11.93 -13.47 10.13
CA PHE A 193 -12.67 -12.31 9.61
C PHE A 193 -13.97 -12.02 10.34
N SER A 194 -14.17 -12.65 11.50
CA SER A 194 -15.26 -12.31 12.41
C SER A 194 -14.73 -11.30 13.42
N PRO A 195 -15.29 -10.08 13.51
CA PRO A 195 -15.19 -9.33 14.74
C PRO A 195 -16.01 -10.09 15.79
N ASP A 196 -15.41 -10.41 16.93
CA ASP A 196 -16.18 -10.73 18.13
C ASP A 196 -16.95 -9.49 18.62
#